data_AF-A0A1G8ATG9-F1
#
_entry.id   AF-A0A1G8ATG9-F1
#
_cell.length_a   1.000
_cell.length_b   1.000
_cell.length_c   1.000
_cell.angle_alpha   90.00
_cell.angle_beta   90.00
_cell.angle_gamma   90.00
#
_symmetry.space_group_name_H-M   'P 1'
#
loop_
_entity.id
_entity.type
_entity.pdbx_description
1 polymer ?
#
loop_
_entity_poly.entity_id
_entity_poly.type
_entity_poly.pdbx_seq_one_letter_code
_entity_poly.pdbx_strand_id
1 'polypeptide(L)'
;MSEPPLIPQPPSAHMADPLEPLGNPLDEARRQLAICNVCKYCNGFCPVFAAAEQRAGLSDGDLLHLAHLCHNCRNCWYACQYAPPNPFAVNLPRALARVRMLTYRAYAWPGEVAGPGWLALLLALAVPVLTVFLVPAEVLFASHQGPGAFYAVIPWGVLTGLAAVSLGGALVMMAVGMARYWRDTGGGSPLSALKALPRALKAVALLKHMNGGGVGCNDVDGRFSRRRRWLHQSLLGGLLLCLAATLWAAAWHHFLGREAPYPLTSPPVLLGTVGGGLMTLGSAGLMWLKRRADPEPADSRAVRAEWSLLGQLLAVALSGLALLAWRDSAAMGLLLALHLGIVLGFFFALPFGKLAHAPYRLLSLIRAVMDTRDPPP
;
A
#
# COMPACT_ATOMS: atom_id res chain seq x y z
N MET A 1 20.98 15.33 51.05
CA MET A 1 20.11 15.59 49.89
C MET A 1 20.96 16.24 48.83
N SER A 2 21.47 15.45 47.89
CA SER A 2 22.37 15.88 46.82
C SER A 2 21.60 15.82 45.50
N GLU A 3 21.49 16.95 44.81
CA GLU A 3 20.87 17.06 43.49
C GLU A 3 21.54 16.11 42.48
N PRO A 4 20.78 15.43 41.61
CA PRO A 4 21.37 14.65 40.52
C PRO A 4 21.94 15.59 39.45
N PRO A 5 23.04 15.22 38.79
CA PRO A 5 23.68 16.07 37.79
C PRO A 5 22.79 16.24 36.56
N LEU A 6 22.65 17.49 36.12
CA LEU A 6 22.04 17.87 34.84
C LEU A 6 22.77 17.18 33.68
N ILE A 7 22.09 16.21 33.06
CA ILE A 7 22.52 15.64 31.78
C ILE A 7 22.42 16.76 30.73
N PRO A 8 23.52 17.15 30.04
CA PRO A 8 23.45 18.15 28.99
C PRO A 8 22.59 17.60 27.85
N GLN A 9 21.60 18.38 27.44
CA GLN A 9 20.80 18.11 26.24
C GLN A 9 21.75 18.10 25.02
N PRO A 10 21.72 17.08 24.16
CA PRO A 10 22.50 17.11 22.93
C PRO A 10 22.03 18.28 22.06
N PRO A 11 22.94 19.00 21.39
CA PRO A 11 22.56 20.11 20.52
C PRO A 11 21.64 19.63 19.41
N SER A 12 20.58 20.39 19.13
CA SER A 12 19.63 20.14 18.06
C SER A 12 20.33 20.16 16.70
N ALA A 13 20.76 18.99 16.24
CA ALA A 13 21.36 18.81 14.92
C ALA A 13 20.27 18.82 13.84
N HIS A 14 19.81 20.02 13.49
CA HIS A 14 19.43 20.31 12.11
C HIS A 14 20.71 20.29 11.25
N MET A 15 21.22 19.10 10.97
CA MET A 15 22.23 18.88 9.94
C MET A 15 21.58 18.07 8.84
N ALA A 16 21.36 18.73 7.70
CA ALA A 16 21.29 18.04 6.44
C ALA A 16 22.55 17.17 6.33
N ASP A 17 22.38 15.87 6.13
CA ASP A 17 23.42 14.85 6.10
C ASP A 17 24.46 15.14 4.99
N PRO A 18 25.71 15.53 5.32
CA PRO A 18 26.72 15.85 4.32
C PRO A 18 27.58 14.66 3.88
N LEU A 19 27.24 13.40 4.23
CA LEU A 19 28.12 12.24 3.95
C LEU A 19 27.46 10.98 3.38
N GLU A 20 26.24 11.01 2.84
CA GLU A 20 25.75 9.88 2.03
C GLU A 20 25.95 10.20 0.53
N PRO A 21 26.98 9.64 -0.17
CA PRO A 21 26.81 9.44 -1.59
C PRO A 21 25.51 8.64 -1.74
N LEU A 22 24.65 9.01 -2.69
CA LEU A 22 23.49 8.20 -3.06
C LEU A 22 24.01 6.89 -3.71
N GLY A 23 24.64 6.03 -2.91
CA GLY A 23 25.07 4.71 -3.29
C GLY A 23 23.85 3.88 -3.68
N ASN A 24 24.11 2.83 -4.46
CA ASN A 24 23.08 1.88 -4.85
C ASN A 24 22.32 1.40 -3.60
N PRO A 25 20.97 1.52 -3.54
CA PRO A 25 20.16 1.06 -2.41
C PRO A 25 20.41 -0.40 -2.01
N LEU A 26 20.81 -1.24 -2.95
CA LEU A 26 21.15 -2.65 -2.70
C LEU A 26 22.47 -2.77 -1.94
N ASP A 27 23.49 -2.00 -2.31
CA ASP A 27 24.79 -2.04 -1.64
C ASP A 27 24.68 -1.58 -0.17
N GLU A 28 23.90 -0.54 0.07
CA GLU A 28 23.66 -0.05 1.44
C GLU A 28 22.84 -1.05 2.28
N ALA A 29 21.82 -1.67 1.68
CA ALA A 29 21.07 -2.73 2.35
C ALA A 29 21.95 -3.95 2.66
N ARG A 30 22.85 -4.32 1.73
CA ARG A 30 23.83 -5.40 1.92
C ARG A 30 24.77 -5.12 3.08
N ARG A 31 25.37 -3.93 3.09
CA ARG A 31 26.29 -3.48 4.16
C ARG A 31 25.63 -3.60 5.53
N GLN A 32 24.43 -3.04 5.68
CA GLN A 32 23.73 -3.06 6.96
C GLN A 32 23.27 -4.47 7.37
N LEU A 33 22.74 -5.28 6.43
CA LEU A 33 22.36 -6.66 6.73
C LEU A 33 23.56 -7.54 7.08
N ALA A 34 24.73 -7.31 6.48
CA ALA A 34 25.97 -8.00 6.86
C ALA A 34 26.34 -7.70 8.33
N ILE A 35 26.27 -6.44 8.75
CA ILE A 35 26.46 -6.04 10.15
C ILE A 35 25.40 -6.72 11.05
N CYS A 36 24.13 -6.72 10.64
CA CYS A 36 23.06 -7.36 11.38
C CYS A 36 23.26 -8.88 11.54
N ASN A 37 23.71 -9.58 10.49
CA ASN A 37 23.97 -11.01 10.50
C ASN A 37 25.12 -11.40 11.43
N VAL A 38 26.10 -10.51 11.64
CA VAL A 38 27.17 -10.71 12.63
C VAL A 38 26.70 -10.39 14.04
N CYS A 39 26.01 -9.26 14.23
CA CYS A 39 25.59 -8.77 15.54
C CYS A 39 24.47 -9.61 16.19
N LYS A 40 23.47 -10.03 15.41
CA LYS A 40 22.34 -10.88 15.81
C LYS A 40 21.44 -10.36 16.94
N TYR A 41 21.73 -9.19 17.52
CA TYR A 41 20.97 -8.62 18.64
C TYR A 41 19.47 -8.47 18.33
N CYS A 42 19.13 -8.11 17.10
CA CYS A 42 17.74 -7.87 16.70
C CYS A 42 16.96 -9.13 16.28
N ASN A 43 17.56 -10.33 16.30
CA ASN A 43 16.92 -11.55 15.79
C ASN A 43 15.61 -11.89 16.50
N GLY A 44 15.50 -11.59 17.81
CA GLY A 44 14.27 -11.79 18.58
C GLY A 44 13.16 -10.77 18.27
N PHE A 45 13.46 -9.67 17.58
CA PHE A 45 12.52 -8.56 17.34
C PHE A 45 11.80 -8.65 15.99
N CYS A 46 12.44 -9.24 14.97
CA CYS A 46 11.92 -9.24 13.61
C CYS A 46 12.19 -10.55 12.86
N PRO A 47 11.16 -11.21 12.28
CA PRO A 47 11.34 -12.43 11.49
C PRO A 47 12.22 -12.27 10.25
N VAL A 48 12.45 -11.04 9.79
CA VAL A 48 13.35 -10.76 8.65
C VAL A 48 14.77 -11.22 8.92
N PHE A 49 15.25 -11.12 10.16
CA PHE A 49 16.62 -11.51 10.49
C PHE A 49 16.81 -13.02 10.39
N ALA A 50 15.84 -13.83 10.82
CA ALA A 50 15.89 -15.28 10.63
C ALA A 50 15.97 -15.66 9.14
N ALA A 51 15.30 -14.91 8.26
CA ALA A 51 15.44 -15.10 6.82
C ALA A 51 16.80 -14.61 6.30
N ALA A 52 17.34 -13.51 6.83
CA ALA A 52 18.63 -12.96 6.42
C ALA A 52 19.82 -13.86 6.80
N GLU A 53 19.75 -14.54 7.94
CA GLU A 53 20.81 -15.45 8.40
C GLU A 53 21.01 -16.66 7.47
N GLN A 54 19.95 -17.09 6.79
CA GLN A 54 19.99 -18.20 5.82
C GLN A 54 20.65 -17.79 4.49
N ARG A 55 21.10 -16.53 4.35
CA ARG A 55 21.52 -15.93 3.08
C ARG A 55 22.89 -15.27 3.23
N ALA A 56 23.93 -16.09 3.37
CA ALA A 56 25.31 -15.60 3.56
C ALA A 56 25.77 -14.63 2.45
N GLY A 57 25.36 -14.86 1.20
CA GLY A 57 25.77 -14.06 0.05
C GLY A 57 25.03 -12.73 -0.13
N LEU A 58 23.86 -12.54 0.51
CA LEU A 58 23.01 -11.35 0.36
C LEU A 58 22.95 -10.84 -1.10
N SER A 59 22.58 -11.74 -2.03
CA SER A 59 22.45 -11.41 -3.44
C SER A 59 21.40 -10.30 -3.67
N ASP A 60 21.41 -9.63 -4.82
CA ASP A 60 20.40 -8.61 -5.12
C ASP A 60 18.97 -9.15 -5.00
N GLY A 61 18.73 -10.37 -5.48
CA GLY A 61 17.45 -11.07 -5.34
C GLY A 61 17.06 -11.35 -3.88
N ASP A 62 18.04 -11.64 -3.02
CA ASP A 62 17.80 -11.80 -1.59
C ASP A 62 17.45 -10.47 -0.91
N LEU A 63 18.13 -9.39 -1.27
CA LEU A 63 17.85 -8.06 -0.72
C LEU A 63 16.45 -7.58 -1.10
N LEU A 64 16.04 -7.78 -2.36
CA LEU A 64 14.69 -7.50 -2.84
C LEU A 64 13.64 -8.28 -2.02
N HIS A 65 13.89 -9.58 -1.83
CA HIS A 65 13.03 -10.46 -1.05
C HIS A 65 12.91 -10.03 0.42
N LEU A 66 14.04 -9.82 1.10
CA LEU A 66 14.11 -9.41 2.52
C LEU A 66 13.47 -8.03 2.74
N ALA A 67 13.67 -7.09 1.81
CA ALA A 67 13.03 -5.79 1.86
C ALA A 67 11.49 -5.89 1.84
N HIS A 68 10.93 -6.90 1.18
CA HIS A 68 9.50 -7.14 1.08
C HIS A 68 8.91 -7.94 2.26
N LEU A 69 9.74 -8.73 2.95
CA LEU A 69 9.41 -9.28 4.27
C LEU A 69 9.40 -8.19 5.37
N CYS A 70 10.18 -7.11 5.22
CA CYS A 70 10.26 -6.04 6.21
C CYS A 70 9.01 -5.13 6.24
N HIS A 71 8.26 -5.17 7.34
CA HIS A 71 7.06 -4.33 7.55
C HIS A 71 7.32 -2.91 8.06
N ASN A 72 8.59 -2.48 8.11
CA ASN A 72 8.96 -1.18 8.66
C ASN A 72 8.45 -1.01 10.11
N CYS A 73 8.62 -2.04 10.96
CA CYS A 73 8.15 -1.99 12.35
C CYS A 73 9.03 -1.13 13.26
N ARG A 74 10.27 -0.83 12.82
CA ARG A 74 11.26 0.01 13.49
C ARG A 74 11.78 -0.51 14.84
N ASN A 75 11.33 -1.67 15.31
CA ASN A 75 11.87 -2.27 16.55
C ASN A 75 13.39 -2.46 16.47
N CYS A 76 13.91 -2.89 15.31
CA CYS A 76 15.34 -3.04 15.11
C CYS A 76 16.12 -1.71 15.16
N TRP A 77 15.47 -0.58 14.85
CA TRP A 77 16.10 0.74 14.94
C TRP A 77 16.26 1.18 16.39
N TYR A 78 15.17 1.16 17.17
CA TYR A 78 15.21 1.58 18.58
C TYR A 78 16.02 0.65 19.48
N ALA A 79 16.28 -0.58 19.04
CA ALA A 79 17.13 -1.54 19.73
C ALA A 79 18.59 -1.55 19.23
N CYS A 80 18.92 -0.82 18.16
CA CYS A 80 20.23 -0.96 17.52
C CYS A 80 21.33 -0.24 18.30
N GLN A 81 22.37 -0.97 18.70
CA GLN A 81 23.59 -0.39 19.28
C GLN A 81 24.45 0.38 18.25
N TYR A 82 24.19 0.12 16.96
CA TYR A 82 24.91 0.71 15.83
C TYR A 82 24.08 1.74 15.06
N ALA A 83 22.90 2.12 15.56
CA ALA A 83 22.19 3.29 15.04
C ALA A 83 23.02 4.56 15.25
N PRO A 84 22.85 5.60 14.42
CA PRO A 84 23.38 6.93 14.69
C PRO A 84 23.21 7.35 16.16
N PRO A 85 24.22 8.02 16.75
CA PRO A 85 25.43 8.58 16.12
C PRO A 85 26.60 7.59 15.96
N ASN A 86 26.39 6.28 16.13
CA ASN A 86 27.46 5.30 15.93
C ASN A 86 28.05 5.39 14.50
N PRO A 87 29.38 5.26 14.30
CA PRO A 87 30.01 5.35 12.98
C PRO A 87 29.50 4.35 11.93
N PHE A 88 28.97 3.19 12.34
CA PHE A 88 28.34 2.25 11.40
C PHE A 88 27.01 2.76 10.83
N ALA A 89 26.36 3.72 11.52
CA ALA A 89 25.16 4.42 11.11
C ALA A 89 24.04 3.50 10.57
N VAL A 90 23.77 2.39 11.27
CA VAL A 90 22.81 1.37 10.84
C VAL A 90 21.38 1.91 10.91
N ASN A 91 20.73 2.02 9.76
CA ASN A 91 19.31 2.37 9.65
C ASN A 91 18.59 1.38 8.71
N LEU A 92 18.44 0.15 9.17
CA LEU A 92 17.91 -0.95 8.36
C LEU A 92 16.48 -0.68 7.85
N PRO A 93 15.57 -0.06 8.65
CA PRO A 93 14.25 0.32 8.15
C PRO A 93 14.32 1.24 6.92
N ARG A 94 15.20 2.26 6.94
CA ARG A 94 15.42 3.19 5.82
C ARG A 94 16.06 2.48 4.62
N ALA A 95 17.11 1.69 4.83
CA ALA A 95 17.79 0.96 3.76
C ALA A 95 16.80 0.02 3.01
N LEU A 96 16.04 -0.80 3.74
CA LEU A 96 15.04 -1.68 3.14
C LEU A 96 13.84 -0.91 2.56
N ALA A 97 13.52 0.30 3.06
CA ALA A 97 12.52 1.16 2.42
C ALA A 97 12.98 1.65 1.04
N ARG A 98 14.26 2.01 0.90
CA ARG A 98 14.86 2.39 -0.38
C ARG A 98 14.89 1.22 -1.36
N VAL A 99 15.25 0.01 -0.92
CA VAL A 99 15.17 -1.20 -1.76
C VAL A 99 13.73 -1.48 -2.22
N ARG A 100 12.72 -1.32 -1.36
CA ARG A 100 11.31 -1.43 -1.77
C ARG A 100 10.93 -0.41 -2.85
N MET A 101 11.38 0.83 -2.72
CA MET A 101 11.13 1.86 -3.74
C MET A 101 11.83 1.53 -5.07
N LEU A 102 13.06 0.99 -5.01
CA LEU A 102 13.76 0.47 -6.19
C LEU A 102 12.96 -0.67 -6.85
N THR A 103 12.39 -1.59 -6.06
CA THR A 103 11.54 -2.67 -6.59
C THR A 103 10.34 -2.12 -7.36
N TYR A 104 9.58 -1.17 -6.81
CA TYR A 104 8.39 -0.65 -7.48
C TYR A 104 8.71 0.00 -8.83
N ARG A 105 9.91 0.57 -8.92
CA ARG A 105 10.45 1.21 -10.10
C ARG A 105 10.96 0.20 -11.13
N ALA A 106 11.87 -0.68 -10.73
CA ALA A 106 12.52 -1.65 -11.60
C ALA A 106 11.55 -2.68 -12.21
N TYR A 107 10.47 -2.99 -11.49
CA TYR A 107 9.45 -3.95 -11.92
C TYR A 107 8.17 -3.28 -12.46
N ALA A 108 8.15 -1.95 -12.58
CA ALA A 108 7.09 -1.27 -13.33
C ALA A 108 7.20 -1.61 -14.83
N TRP A 109 6.07 -1.91 -15.46
CA TRP A 109 5.99 -2.22 -16.89
C TRP A 109 4.91 -1.36 -17.55
N PRO A 110 5.14 -0.81 -18.76
CA PRO A 110 6.31 -0.96 -19.64
C PRO A 110 7.58 -0.19 -19.18
N GLY A 111 7.48 0.61 -18.13
CA GLY A 111 8.59 1.31 -17.51
C GLY A 111 8.12 2.17 -16.35
N GLU A 112 9.03 2.97 -15.78
CA GLU A 112 8.68 3.94 -14.75
C GLU A 112 7.84 5.09 -15.33
N VAL A 113 6.79 5.47 -14.61
CA VAL A 113 6.02 6.68 -14.91
C VAL A 113 6.46 7.77 -13.94
N ALA A 114 6.88 8.93 -14.48
CA ALA A 114 7.18 10.09 -13.67
C ALA A 114 5.88 10.71 -13.12
N GLY A 115 5.80 10.85 -11.79
CA GLY A 115 4.67 11.52 -11.14
C GLY A 115 3.31 10.83 -11.30
N PRO A 116 3.17 9.52 -11.00
CA PRO A 116 1.90 8.80 -11.16
C PRO A 116 0.76 9.40 -10.31
N GLY A 117 1.09 10.07 -9.20
CA GLY A 117 0.12 10.80 -8.39
C GLY A 117 -0.48 12.03 -9.09
N TRP A 118 0.32 12.76 -9.88
CA TRP A 118 -0.19 13.89 -10.66
C TRP A 118 -1.06 13.44 -11.82
N LEU A 119 -0.65 12.37 -12.52
CA LEU A 119 -1.49 11.81 -13.57
C LEU A 119 -2.80 11.25 -13.01
N ALA A 120 -2.78 10.61 -11.84
CA ALA A 120 -4.00 10.19 -11.16
C ALA A 120 -4.91 11.39 -10.79
N LEU A 121 -4.34 12.51 -10.33
CA LEU A 121 -5.10 13.73 -10.05
C LEU A 121 -5.68 14.35 -11.33
N LEU A 122 -4.90 14.39 -12.42
CA LEU A 122 -5.37 14.86 -13.72
C LEU A 122 -6.54 14.02 -14.22
N LEU A 123 -6.46 12.69 -14.14
CA LEU A 123 -7.56 11.80 -14.49
C LEU A 123 -8.78 12.00 -13.57
N ALA A 124 -8.55 12.24 -12.28
CA ALA A 124 -9.61 12.51 -11.32
C ALA A 124 -10.41 13.78 -11.62
N LEU A 125 -9.76 14.80 -12.19
CA LEU A 125 -10.40 16.06 -12.58
C LEU A 125 -10.89 16.06 -14.03
N ALA A 126 -10.23 15.33 -14.92
CA ALA A 126 -10.59 15.29 -16.34
C ALA A 126 -11.99 14.72 -16.56
N VAL A 127 -12.36 13.64 -15.86
CA VAL A 127 -13.70 13.03 -16.01
C VAL A 127 -14.83 14.01 -15.67
N PRO A 128 -14.89 14.62 -14.47
CA PRO A 128 -15.96 15.58 -14.16
C PRO A 128 -15.94 16.81 -15.07
N VAL A 129 -14.76 17.32 -15.45
CA VAL A 129 -14.64 18.44 -16.40
C VAL A 129 -15.24 18.06 -17.75
N LEU A 130 -14.87 16.91 -18.31
CA LEU A 130 -15.42 16.42 -19.58
C LEU A 130 -16.93 16.18 -19.48
N THR A 131 -17.43 15.64 -18.37
CA THR A 131 -18.87 15.46 -18.16
C THR A 131 -19.62 16.79 -18.19
N VAL A 132 -19.09 17.85 -17.59
CA VAL A 132 -19.71 19.18 -17.62
C VAL A 132 -19.79 19.75 -19.04
N PHE A 133 -18.80 19.46 -19.90
CA PHE A 133 -18.80 19.95 -21.28
C PHE A 133 -19.61 19.08 -22.25
N LEU A 134 -19.73 17.77 -21.99
CA LEU A 134 -20.33 16.82 -22.93
C LEU A 134 -21.79 16.47 -22.59
N VAL A 135 -22.23 16.66 -21.35
CA VAL A 135 -23.59 16.33 -20.91
C VAL A 135 -24.41 17.62 -20.78
N PRO A 136 -25.60 17.72 -21.39
CA PRO A 136 -26.48 18.88 -21.23
C PRO A 136 -26.78 19.17 -19.76
N ALA A 137 -26.84 20.45 -19.38
CA ALA A 137 -27.03 20.87 -18.00
C ALA A 137 -28.34 20.33 -17.40
N GLU A 138 -29.39 20.24 -18.23
CA GLU A 138 -30.70 19.72 -17.86
C GLU A 138 -30.64 18.23 -17.48
N VAL A 139 -29.71 17.48 -18.08
CA VAL A 139 -29.47 16.07 -17.75
C VAL A 139 -28.51 15.97 -16.57
N LEU A 140 -27.43 16.74 -16.55
CA LEU A 140 -26.40 16.66 -15.53
C LEU A 140 -26.90 17.01 -14.12
N PHE A 141 -27.78 18.02 -14.03
CA PHE A 141 -28.34 18.54 -12.78
C PHE A 141 -29.78 18.09 -12.51
N ALA A 142 -30.33 17.16 -13.29
CA ALA A 142 -31.62 16.55 -12.99
C ALA A 142 -31.52 15.59 -11.79
N SER A 143 -32.63 15.45 -11.04
CA SER A 143 -32.80 14.37 -10.06
C SER A 143 -33.18 13.10 -10.82
N HIS A 144 -32.22 12.19 -10.97
CA HIS A 144 -32.46 10.87 -11.57
C HIS A 144 -32.76 9.87 -10.45
N GLN A 145 -33.90 9.19 -10.53
CA GLN A 145 -34.33 8.20 -9.53
C GLN A 145 -34.69 6.88 -10.19
N GLY A 146 -34.48 5.79 -9.47
CA GLY A 146 -34.80 4.44 -9.93
C GLY A 146 -33.71 3.79 -10.79
N PRO A 147 -33.93 2.52 -11.20
CA PRO A 147 -32.95 1.74 -11.95
C PRO A 147 -32.54 2.45 -13.25
N GLY A 148 -31.24 2.48 -13.54
CA GLY A 148 -30.68 3.12 -14.72
C GLY A 148 -30.34 4.61 -14.57
N ALA A 149 -30.62 5.23 -13.43
CA ALA A 149 -30.37 6.66 -13.18
C ALA A 149 -28.94 7.11 -13.48
N PHE A 150 -27.93 6.29 -13.14
CA PHE A 150 -26.53 6.61 -13.45
C PHE A 150 -26.24 6.61 -14.96
N TYR A 151 -26.93 5.77 -15.72
CA TYR A 151 -26.71 5.59 -17.15
C TYR A 151 -27.32 6.72 -18.00
N ALA A 152 -28.24 7.50 -17.43
CA ALA A 152 -28.75 8.72 -18.03
C ALA A 152 -27.66 9.81 -18.16
N VAL A 153 -26.70 9.84 -17.23
CA VAL A 153 -25.59 10.81 -17.24
C VAL A 153 -24.35 10.25 -17.93
N ILE A 154 -23.95 9.02 -17.58
CA ILE A 154 -22.78 8.36 -18.18
C ILE A 154 -23.22 7.00 -18.72
N PRO A 155 -23.25 6.81 -20.05
CA PRO A 155 -23.73 5.56 -20.64
C PRO A 155 -22.98 4.35 -20.10
N TRP A 156 -23.71 3.26 -19.88
CA TRP A 156 -23.17 2.03 -19.29
C TRP A 156 -21.90 1.53 -19.99
N GLY A 157 -21.89 1.52 -21.34
CA GLY A 157 -20.73 1.06 -22.11
C GLY A 157 -19.47 1.90 -21.90
N VAL A 158 -19.62 3.19 -21.64
CA VAL A 158 -18.49 4.07 -21.30
C VAL A 158 -17.98 3.74 -19.90
N LEU A 159 -18.87 3.60 -18.93
CA LEU A 159 -18.53 3.29 -17.54
C LEU A 159 -17.81 1.94 -17.43
N THR A 160 -18.39 0.88 -18.01
CA THR A 160 -17.83 -0.47 -17.94
C THR A 160 -16.59 -0.63 -18.81
N GLY A 161 -16.58 -0.02 -20.00
CA GLY A 161 -15.41 -0.01 -20.87
C GLY A 161 -14.20 0.64 -20.22
N LEU A 162 -14.37 1.85 -19.66
CA LEU A 162 -13.28 2.54 -18.95
C LEU A 162 -12.80 1.75 -17.73
N ALA A 163 -13.71 1.20 -16.93
CA ALA A 163 -13.35 0.38 -15.78
C ALA A 163 -12.59 -0.89 -16.18
N ALA A 164 -13.06 -1.61 -17.20
CA ALA A 164 -12.44 -2.85 -17.68
C ALA A 164 -11.05 -2.60 -18.27
N VAL A 165 -10.90 -1.57 -19.10
CA VAL A 165 -9.61 -1.23 -19.73
C VAL A 165 -8.60 -0.76 -18.67
N SER A 166 -9.00 0.15 -17.78
CA SER A 166 -8.08 0.70 -16.78
C SER A 166 -7.68 -0.32 -15.71
N LEU A 167 -8.64 -1.05 -15.12
CA LEU A 167 -8.34 -2.09 -14.14
C LEU A 167 -7.63 -3.29 -14.78
N GLY A 168 -8.13 -3.77 -15.92
CA GLY A 168 -7.52 -4.88 -16.65
C GLY A 168 -6.08 -4.57 -17.08
N GLY A 169 -5.85 -3.37 -17.62
CA GLY A 169 -4.50 -2.88 -17.94
C GLY A 169 -3.59 -2.84 -16.73
N ALA A 170 -4.05 -2.28 -15.61
CA ALA A 170 -3.29 -2.26 -14.36
C ALA A 170 -2.94 -3.67 -13.86
N LEU A 171 -3.88 -4.61 -13.90
CA LEU A 171 -3.67 -6.00 -13.50
C LEU A 171 -2.64 -6.70 -14.40
N VAL A 172 -2.68 -6.50 -15.72
CA VAL A 172 -1.69 -7.04 -16.65
C VAL A 172 -0.31 -6.47 -16.36
N MET A 173 -0.19 -5.15 -16.20
CA MET A 173 1.09 -4.49 -15.87
C MET A 173 1.68 -5.04 -14.56
N MET A 174 0.85 -5.20 -13.53
CA MET A 174 1.27 -5.78 -12.26
C MET A 174 1.67 -7.26 -12.40
N ALA A 175 0.94 -8.05 -13.20
CA ALA A 175 1.25 -9.46 -13.42
C ALA A 175 2.62 -9.65 -14.10
N VAL A 176 2.95 -8.80 -15.09
CA VAL A 176 4.28 -8.79 -15.73
C VAL A 176 5.38 -8.45 -14.72
N GLY A 177 5.18 -7.40 -13.91
CA GLY A 177 6.12 -7.02 -12.85
C GLY A 177 6.32 -8.12 -11.81
N MET A 178 5.23 -8.77 -11.39
CA MET A 178 5.23 -9.92 -10.49
C MET A 178 6.01 -11.11 -11.05
N ALA A 179 5.82 -11.46 -12.33
CA ALA A 179 6.52 -12.56 -12.97
C ALA A 179 8.03 -12.31 -13.04
N ARG A 180 8.43 -11.08 -13.39
CA ARG A 180 9.84 -10.65 -13.39
C ARG A 180 10.43 -10.70 -11.98
N TYR A 181 9.74 -10.14 -10.99
CA TYR A 181 10.16 -10.16 -9.59
C TYR A 181 10.32 -11.59 -9.06
N TRP A 182 9.37 -12.47 -9.38
CA TRP A 182 9.42 -13.87 -8.97
C TRP A 182 10.65 -14.59 -9.49
N ARG A 183 10.99 -14.37 -10.77
CA ARG A 183 12.19 -14.95 -11.39
C ARG A 183 13.47 -14.39 -10.77
N ASP A 184 13.57 -13.07 -10.63
CA ASP A 184 14.78 -12.38 -10.18
C ASP A 184 15.04 -12.60 -8.67
N THR A 185 13.99 -12.91 -7.90
CA THR A 185 14.09 -13.31 -6.49
C THR A 185 14.12 -14.83 -6.30
N GLY A 186 14.35 -15.63 -7.35
CA GLY A 186 14.51 -17.09 -7.19
C GLY A 186 13.28 -17.77 -6.59
N GLY A 187 12.07 -17.35 -6.97
CA GLY A 187 10.81 -17.80 -6.38
C GLY A 187 10.53 -19.31 -6.45
N GLY A 188 11.30 -20.08 -7.22
CA GLY A 188 11.15 -21.53 -7.31
C GLY A 188 9.93 -21.96 -8.13
N SER A 189 9.56 -23.23 -8.00
CA SER A 189 8.55 -23.84 -8.89
C SER A 189 7.12 -23.32 -8.63
N PRO A 190 6.25 -23.25 -9.67
CA PRO A 190 4.84 -22.89 -9.49
C PRO A 190 4.08 -23.85 -8.54
N LEU A 191 4.42 -25.14 -8.55
CA LEU A 191 3.78 -26.15 -7.69
C LEU A 191 4.11 -25.93 -6.21
N SER A 192 5.37 -25.62 -5.88
CA SER A 192 5.77 -25.29 -4.50
C SER A 192 5.12 -24.00 -4.03
N ALA A 193 5.02 -22.99 -4.91
CA ALA A 193 4.34 -21.73 -4.63
C ALA A 193 2.86 -21.94 -4.29
N LEU A 194 2.15 -22.75 -5.10
CA LEU A 194 0.74 -23.06 -4.87
C LEU A 194 0.53 -23.78 -3.52
N LYS A 195 1.41 -24.73 -3.17
CA LYS A 195 1.38 -25.40 -1.86
C LYS A 195 1.67 -24.47 -0.68
N ALA A 196 2.40 -23.37 -0.90
CA ALA A 196 2.75 -22.39 0.12
C ALA A 196 1.70 -21.26 0.26
N LEU A 197 0.91 -21.03 -0.78
CA LEU A 197 -0.07 -19.94 -0.88
C LEU A 197 -1.03 -19.85 0.32
N PRO A 198 -1.67 -20.93 0.83
CA PRO A 198 -2.61 -20.81 1.95
C PRO A 198 -1.96 -20.25 3.22
N ARG A 199 -0.70 -20.62 3.49
CA ARG A 199 0.05 -20.13 4.67
C ARG A 199 0.49 -18.69 4.47
N ALA A 200 0.90 -18.33 3.25
CA ALA A 200 1.23 -16.95 2.90
C ALA A 200 0.01 -16.02 3.02
N LEU A 201 -1.16 -16.44 2.51
CA LEU A 201 -2.42 -15.72 2.65
C LEU A 201 -2.82 -15.55 4.12
N LYS A 202 -2.70 -16.61 4.93
CA LYS A 202 -2.91 -16.51 6.38
C LYS A 202 -1.95 -15.48 7.03
N ALA A 203 -0.68 -15.44 6.59
CA ALA A 203 0.28 -14.47 7.09
C ALA A 203 -0.03 -13.02 6.69
N VAL A 204 -0.56 -12.81 5.47
CA VAL A 204 -1.09 -11.51 5.00
C VAL A 204 -2.30 -11.11 5.83
N ALA A 205 -3.30 -11.98 5.95
CA ALA A 205 -4.55 -11.71 6.65
C ALA A 205 -4.31 -11.41 8.14
N LEU A 206 -3.36 -12.09 8.80
CA LEU A 206 -3.02 -11.82 10.19
C LEU A 206 -2.03 -10.66 10.35
N LEU A 207 -1.44 -10.17 9.25
CA LEU A 207 -0.30 -9.25 9.23
C LEU A 207 0.80 -9.74 10.19
N LYS A 208 1.17 -11.03 10.07
CA LYS A 208 2.10 -11.72 11.00
C LYS A 208 3.39 -10.93 11.19
N HIS A 209 3.95 -10.39 10.12
CA HIS A 209 5.22 -9.66 10.15
C HIS A 209 5.08 -8.20 10.63
N MET A 210 3.86 -7.71 10.86
CA MET A 210 3.56 -6.40 11.46
C MET A 210 3.09 -6.52 12.92
N ASN A 211 3.33 -7.66 13.58
CA ASN A 211 3.09 -7.82 15.01
C ASN A 211 4.34 -7.52 15.87
N GLY A 212 5.49 -7.25 15.25
CA GLY A 212 6.77 -6.94 15.90
C GLY A 212 7.21 -7.98 16.92
N GLY A 213 7.10 -9.28 16.58
CA GLY A 213 7.43 -10.37 17.51
C GLY A 213 6.36 -10.63 18.58
N GLY A 214 5.24 -9.91 18.53
CA GLY A 214 4.13 -10.03 19.47
C GLY A 214 3.92 -8.79 20.34
N VAL A 215 4.95 -7.98 20.59
CA VAL A 215 4.84 -6.78 21.44
C VAL A 215 4.23 -5.56 20.73
N GLY A 216 4.25 -5.55 19.39
CA GLY A 216 3.85 -4.40 18.58
C GLY A 216 5.03 -3.74 17.87
N CYS A 217 4.76 -2.65 17.17
CA CYS A 217 5.73 -1.90 16.38
C CYS A 217 6.03 -0.55 17.04
N ASN A 218 7.25 -0.05 16.85
CA ASN A 218 7.65 1.31 17.22
C ASN A 218 7.21 2.32 16.14
N ASP A 219 5.90 2.55 16.07
CA ASP A 219 5.30 3.35 14.99
C ASP A 219 5.53 4.86 15.16
N VAL A 220 5.52 5.35 16.40
CA VAL A 220 5.62 6.79 16.74
C VAL A 220 6.99 7.14 17.27
N ASP A 221 7.47 6.36 18.23
CA ASP A 221 8.69 6.57 19.00
C ASP A 221 9.18 5.21 19.55
N GLY A 222 10.08 5.23 20.53
CA GLY A 222 10.61 4.05 21.21
C GLY A 222 9.58 3.19 21.95
N ARG A 223 8.29 3.55 22.01
CA ARG A 223 7.22 2.74 22.61
C ARG A 223 6.57 1.78 21.61
N PHE A 224 6.27 0.57 22.09
CA PHE A 224 5.53 -0.41 21.31
C PHE A 224 4.04 -0.05 21.17
N SER A 225 3.50 -0.22 19.96
CA SER A 225 2.08 -0.03 19.66
C SER A 225 1.55 -1.07 18.69
N ARG A 226 0.24 -1.32 18.75
CA ARG A 226 -0.48 -2.13 17.75
C ARG A 226 -1.38 -1.28 16.84
N ARG A 227 -1.37 0.05 17.01
CA ARG A 227 -2.28 0.97 16.31
C ARG A 227 -2.15 0.87 14.80
N ARG A 228 -0.92 0.87 14.26
CA ARG A 228 -0.71 0.73 12.81
C ARG A 228 -1.30 -0.56 12.26
N ARG A 229 -1.17 -1.67 12.99
CA ARG A 229 -1.74 -2.97 12.58
C ARG A 229 -3.25 -2.89 12.47
N TRP A 230 -3.94 -2.37 13.48
CA TRP A 230 -5.40 -2.23 13.48
C TRP A 230 -5.89 -1.30 12.36
N LEU A 231 -5.24 -0.15 12.19
CA LEU A 231 -5.59 0.81 11.14
C LEU A 231 -5.35 0.23 9.73
N HIS A 232 -4.26 -0.53 9.55
CA HIS A 232 -4.00 -1.21 8.29
C HIS A 232 -4.98 -2.37 8.03
N GLN A 233 -5.42 -3.09 9.06
CA GLN A 233 -6.49 -4.10 8.92
C GLN A 233 -7.82 -3.45 8.53
N SER A 234 -8.16 -2.33 9.16
CA SER A 234 -9.33 -1.53 8.80
C SER A 234 -9.25 -1.08 7.33
N LEU A 235 -8.10 -0.57 6.89
CA LEU A 235 -7.90 -0.16 5.50
C LEU A 235 -8.01 -1.34 4.51
N LEU A 236 -7.35 -2.46 4.81
CA LEU A 236 -7.36 -3.66 3.96
C LEU A 236 -8.76 -4.26 3.89
N GLY A 237 -9.42 -4.45 5.03
CA GLY A 237 -10.79 -4.95 5.11
C GLY A 237 -11.76 -4.02 4.38
N GLY A 238 -11.59 -2.70 4.53
CA GLY A 238 -12.38 -1.71 3.80
C GLY A 238 -12.23 -1.84 2.29
N LEU A 239 -10.99 -1.93 1.79
CA LEU A 239 -10.71 -2.12 0.36
C LEU A 239 -11.32 -3.41 -0.18
N LEU A 240 -11.21 -4.52 0.56
CA LEU A 240 -11.77 -5.81 0.16
C LEU A 240 -13.32 -5.79 0.13
N LEU A 241 -13.95 -5.10 1.07
CA LEU A 241 -15.42 -4.93 1.08
C LEU A 241 -15.90 -4.04 -0.07
N CYS A 242 -15.19 -2.95 -0.38
CA CYS A 242 -15.49 -2.13 -1.57
C CYS A 242 -15.33 -2.94 -2.86
N LEU A 243 -14.26 -3.74 -2.98
CA LEU A 243 -14.10 -4.64 -4.13
C LEU A 243 -15.24 -5.66 -4.21
N ALA A 244 -15.62 -6.27 -3.08
CA ALA A 244 -16.74 -7.20 -3.02
C ALA A 244 -18.06 -6.52 -3.44
N ALA A 245 -18.30 -5.27 -3.05
CA ALA A 245 -19.45 -4.48 -3.49
C ALA A 245 -19.46 -4.30 -5.03
N THR A 246 -18.32 -3.94 -5.62
CA THR A 246 -18.18 -3.78 -7.07
C THR A 246 -18.41 -5.09 -7.83
N LEU A 247 -17.81 -6.19 -7.36
CA LEU A 247 -17.99 -7.52 -7.96
C LEU A 247 -19.45 -7.98 -7.85
N TRP A 248 -20.09 -7.72 -6.71
CA TRP A 248 -21.50 -8.07 -6.52
C TRP A 248 -22.42 -7.25 -7.43
N ALA A 249 -22.20 -5.94 -7.55
CA ALA A 249 -22.93 -5.08 -8.48
C ALA A 249 -22.75 -5.54 -9.94
N ALA A 250 -21.52 -5.86 -10.34
CA ALA A 250 -21.22 -6.38 -11.66
C ALA A 250 -21.97 -7.70 -11.92
N ALA A 251 -21.93 -8.64 -10.97
CA ALA A 251 -22.66 -9.91 -11.08
C ALA A 251 -24.17 -9.71 -11.20
N TRP A 252 -24.76 -8.82 -10.39
CA TRP A 252 -26.18 -8.50 -10.46
C TRP A 252 -26.59 -7.88 -11.79
N HIS A 253 -25.78 -6.99 -12.33
CA HIS A 253 -26.07 -6.38 -13.62
C HIS A 253 -26.00 -7.41 -14.76
N HIS A 254 -24.92 -8.20 -14.82
CA HIS A 254 -24.68 -9.12 -15.95
C HIS A 254 -25.52 -10.41 -15.89
N PHE A 255 -25.76 -10.95 -14.69
CA PHE A 255 -26.47 -12.23 -14.54
C PHE A 255 -27.93 -12.09 -14.16
N LEU A 256 -28.33 -10.98 -13.53
CA LEU A 256 -29.71 -10.78 -13.04
C LEU A 256 -30.41 -9.57 -13.66
N GLY A 257 -29.75 -8.83 -14.57
CA GLY A 257 -30.31 -7.64 -15.23
C GLY A 257 -30.67 -6.50 -14.27
N ARG A 258 -30.09 -6.50 -13.05
CA ARG A 258 -30.40 -5.48 -12.03
C ARG A 258 -29.52 -4.26 -12.19
N GLU A 259 -30.13 -3.13 -12.52
CA GLU A 259 -29.44 -1.87 -12.74
C GLU A 259 -29.27 -1.05 -11.46
N ALA A 260 -28.13 -0.36 -11.34
CA ALA A 260 -27.91 0.64 -10.32
C ALA A 260 -28.74 1.90 -10.61
N PRO A 261 -29.12 2.71 -9.61
CA PRO A 261 -28.77 2.63 -8.20
C PRO A 261 -29.58 1.55 -7.44
N TYR A 262 -28.92 0.82 -6.53
CA TYR A 262 -29.56 -0.25 -5.76
C TYR A 262 -30.21 0.27 -4.46
N PRO A 263 -31.20 -0.45 -3.88
CA PRO A 263 -31.74 -0.12 -2.55
C PRO A 263 -30.65 -0.04 -1.47
N LEU A 264 -30.84 0.80 -0.44
CA LEU A 264 -29.84 1.02 0.62
C LEU A 264 -29.49 -0.25 1.42
N THR A 265 -30.45 -1.18 1.52
CA THR A 265 -30.30 -2.47 2.21
C THR A 265 -29.71 -3.57 1.32
N SER A 266 -29.40 -3.26 0.05
CA SER A 266 -28.83 -4.25 -0.87
C SER A 266 -27.39 -4.60 -0.50
N PRO A 267 -26.92 -5.83 -0.79
CA PRO A 267 -25.54 -6.24 -0.51
C PRO A 267 -24.48 -5.29 -1.10
N PRO A 268 -24.55 -4.81 -2.37
CA PRO A 268 -23.57 -3.86 -2.89
C PRO A 268 -23.47 -2.58 -2.05
N VAL A 269 -24.61 -2.02 -1.64
CA VAL A 269 -24.61 -0.76 -0.86
C VAL A 269 -24.10 -0.98 0.55
N LEU A 270 -24.51 -2.05 1.23
CA LEU A 270 -24.03 -2.37 2.59
C LEU A 270 -22.52 -2.63 2.61
N LEU A 271 -22.03 -3.48 1.70
CA LEU A 271 -20.60 -3.78 1.57
C LEU A 271 -19.81 -2.51 1.22
N GLY A 272 -20.31 -1.69 0.29
CA GLY A 272 -19.67 -0.45 -0.11
C GLY A 272 -19.64 0.59 1.02
N THR A 273 -20.71 0.71 1.80
CA THR A 273 -20.81 1.67 2.91
C THR A 273 -19.85 1.29 4.05
N VAL A 274 -19.89 0.04 4.50
CA VAL A 274 -18.98 -0.46 5.55
C VAL A 274 -17.54 -0.40 5.05
N GLY A 275 -17.30 -0.80 3.80
CA GLY A 275 -16.00 -0.75 3.15
C GLY A 275 -15.42 0.67 3.12
N GLY A 276 -16.19 1.64 2.63
CA GLY A 276 -15.81 3.05 2.55
C GLY A 276 -15.55 3.67 3.92
N GLY A 277 -16.38 3.33 4.93
CA GLY A 277 -16.17 3.75 6.31
C GLY A 277 -14.86 3.24 6.90
N LEU A 278 -14.57 1.95 6.72
CA LEU A 278 -13.32 1.33 7.17
C LEU A 278 -12.10 1.87 6.40
N MET A 279 -12.19 2.09 5.09
CA MET A 279 -11.13 2.73 4.31
C MET A 279 -10.84 4.15 4.79
N THR A 280 -11.88 4.91 5.12
CA THR A 280 -11.76 6.28 5.66
C THR A 280 -11.05 6.25 7.00
N LEU A 281 -11.52 5.42 7.94
CA LEU A 281 -10.91 5.26 9.27
C LEU A 281 -9.44 4.82 9.17
N GLY A 282 -9.16 3.79 8.36
CA GLY A 282 -7.82 3.27 8.16
C GLY A 282 -6.88 4.30 7.53
N SER A 283 -7.30 4.98 6.47
CA SER A 283 -6.48 5.97 5.77
C SER A 283 -6.20 7.19 6.63
N ALA A 284 -7.23 7.79 7.22
CA ALA A 284 -7.08 8.97 8.08
C ALA A 284 -6.25 8.65 9.33
N GLY A 285 -6.49 7.49 9.97
CA GLY A 285 -5.71 7.06 11.13
C GLY A 285 -4.24 6.81 10.80
N LEU A 286 -3.93 6.19 9.65
CA LEU A 286 -2.54 5.98 9.22
C LEU A 286 -1.85 7.31 8.86
N MET A 287 -2.56 8.27 8.27
CA MET A 287 -2.06 9.63 8.02
C MET A 287 -1.76 10.35 9.33
N TRP A 288 -2.65 10.26 10.32
CA TRP A 288 -2.44 10.81 11.67
C TRP A 288 -1.20 10.21 12.34
N LEU A 289 -1.08 8.87 12.30
CA LEU A 289 0.06 8.16 12.90
C LEU A 289 1.38 8.59 12.25
N LYS A 290 1.37 8.73 10.93
CA LYS A 290 2.53 9.14 10.13
C LYS A 290 2.99 10.57 10.43
N ARG A 291 2.09 11.50 10.73
CA ARG A 291 2.45 12.87 11.15
C ARG A 291 3.17 12.90 12.49
N ARG A 292 2.89 11.94 13.36
CA ARG A 292 3.50 11.84 14.69
C ARG A 292 4.74 10.95 14.72
N ALA A 293 4.97 10.18 13.67
CA ALA A 293 6.05 9.22 13.61
C ALA A 293 7.42 9.91 13.60
N ASP A 294 8.35 9.35 14.37
CA ASP A 294 9.76 9.69 14.32
C ASP A 294 10.26 9.68 12.86
N PRO A 295 10.74 10.82 12.33
CA PRO A 295 11.22 10.90 10.96
C PRO A 295 12.59 10.25 10.77
N GLU A 296 13.36 10.02 11.83
CA GLU A 296 14.76 9.56 11.74
C GLU A 296 14.90 8.18 11.08
N PRO A 297 14.15 7.12 11.47
CA PRO A 297 14.23 5.83 10.77
C PRO A 297 13.53 5.82 9.40
N ALA A 298 12.91 6.93 8.97
CA ALA A 298 12.13 6.98 7.74
C ALA A 298 12.98 7.34 6.52
N ASP A 299 12.55 6.86 5.34
CA ASP A 299 13.00 7.40 4.05
C ASP A 299 11.95 8.40 3.53
N SER A 300 12.38 9.61 3.17
CA SER A 300 11.45 10.68 2.79
C SER A 300 10.70 10.38 1.48
N ARG A 301 11.31 9.66 0.53
CA ARG A 301 10.67 9.26 -0.74
C ARG A 301 9.60 8.19 -0.47
N ALA A 302 9.91 7.21 0.38
CA ALA A 302 8.95 6.20 0.80
C ALA A 302 7.75 6.83 1.55
N VAL A 303 8.01 7.79 2.43
CA VAL A 303 6.95 8.53 3.16
C VAL A 303 6.05 9.28 2.18
N ARG A 304 6.58 9.98 1.18
CA ARG A 304 5.77 10.66 0.15
C ARG A 304 4.89 9.69 -0.63
N ALA A 305 5.44 8.55 -1.07
CA ALA A 305 4.67 7.52 -1.78
C ALA A 305 3.52 6.94 -0.92
N GLU A 306 3.75 6.79 0.40
CA GLU A 306 2.71 6.37 1.34
C GLU A 306 1.62 7.44 1.53
N TRP A 307 1.98 8.72 1.60
CA TRP A 307 0.99 9.82 1.63
C TRP A 307 0.14 9.87 0.37
N SER A 308 0.74 9.73 -0.81
CA SER A 308 0.01 9.71 -2.08
C SER A 308 -1.02 8.57 -2.11
N LEU A 309 -0.63 7.36 -1.71
CA LEU A 309 -1.55 6.22 -1.65
C LEU A 309 -2.69 6.43 -0.65
N LEU A 310 -2.38 6.88 0.57
CA LEU A 310 -3.40 7.12 1.60
C LEU A 310 -4.37 8.22 1.18
N GLY A 311 -3.88 9.28 0.52
CA GLY A 311 -4.72 10.33 -0.05
C GLY A 311 -5.64 9.81 -1.15
N GLN A 312 -5.14 8.98 -2.06
CA GLN A 312 -5.95 8.35 -3.12
C GLN A 312 -7.03 7.44 -2.55
N LEU A 313 -6.69 6.55 -1.61
CA LEU A 313 -7.65 5.64 -0.98
C LEU A 313 -8.73 6.41 -0.19
N LEU A 314 -8.33 7.48 0.51
CA LEU A 314 -9.28 8.36 1.21
C LEU A 314 -10.20 9.09 0.22
N ALA A 315 -9.67 9.59 -0.90
CA ALA A 315 -10.46 10.24 -1.93
C ALA A 315 -11.48 9.28 -2.57
N VAL A 316 -11.07 8.03 -2.88
CA VAL A 316 -11.98 6.99 -3.39
C VAL A 316 -13.10 6.72 -2.39
N ALA A 317 -12.76 6.52 -1.10
CA ALA A 317 -13.73 6.20 -0.06
C ALA A 317 -14.72 7.35 0.19
N LEU A 318 -14.22 8.58 0.36
CA LEU A 318 -15.05 9.75 0.64
C LEU A 318 -15.94 10.13 -0.56
N SER A 319 -15.42 10.07 -1.78
CA SER A 319 -16.23 10.35 -2.97
C SER A 319 -17.32 9.31 -3.18
N GLY A 320 -17.06 8.03 -2.89
CA GLY A 320 -18.08 6.97 -2.97
C GLY A 320 -19.18 7.13 -1.91
N LEU A 321 -18.80 7.45 -0.67
CA LEU A 321 -19.76 7.72 0.42
C LEU A 321 -20.57 9.00 0.15
N ALA A 322 -19.94 10.05 -0.38
CA ALA A 322 -20.64 11.26 -0.78
C ALA A 322 -21.62 10.98 -1.93
N LEU A 323 -21.19 10.28 -2.98
CA LEU A 323 -22.09 9.87 -4.05
C LEU A 323 -23.30 9.09 -3.50
N LEU A 324 -23.08 8.14 -2.58
CA LEU A 324 -24.18 7.40 -1.95
C LEU A 324 -25.14 8.32 -1.18
N ALA A 325 -24.62 9.26 -0.39
CA ALA A 325 -25.42 10.16 0.44
C ALA A 325 -26.28 11.13 -0.37
N TRP A 326 -25.81 11.56 -1.55
CA TRP A 326 -26.48 12.55 -2.41
C TRP A 326 -26.99 11.97 -3.74
N ARG A 327 -27.09 10.64 -3.87
CA ARG A 327 -27.43 9.95 -5.11
C ARG A 327 -28.81 10.30 -5.69
N ASP A 328 -29.76 10.69 -4.84
CA ASP A 328 -31.15 10.99 -5.25
C ASP A 328 -31.35 12.50 -5.51
N SER A 329 -30.26 13.29 -5.49
CA SER A 329 -30.27 14.76 -5.67
C SER A 329 -29.72 15.19 -7.03
N ALA A 330 -29.91 16.47 -7.38
CA ALA A 330 -29.31 17.13 -8.54
C ALA A 330 -27.76 17.07 -8.58
N ALA A 331 -27.10 16.81 -7.45
CA ALA A 331 -25.65 16.68 -7.38
C ALA A 331 -25.14 15.32 -7.88
N MET A 332 -26.03 14.34 -8.09
CA MET A 332 -25.66 12.97 -8.43
C MET A 332 -24.76 12.88 -9.67
N GLY A 333 -25.11 13.58 -10.76
CA GLY A 333 -24.36 13.49 -12.01
C GLY A 333 -22.90 13.92 -11.87
N LEU A 334 -22.66 15.04 -11.19
CA LEU A 334 -21.31 15.55 -10.94
C LEU A 334 -20.53 14.69 -9.94
N LEU A 335 -21.18 14.23 -8.86
CA LEU A 335 -20.56 13.33 -7.87
C LEU A 335 -20.20 11.98 -8.49
N LEU A 336 -21.02 11.47 -9.40
CA LEU A 336 -20.76 10.25 -10.15
C LEU A 336 -19.52 10.41 -11.01
N ALA A 337 -19.46 11.49 -11.81
CA ALA A 337 -18.31 11.78 -12.66
C ALA A 337 -17.02 11.98 -11.85
N LEU A 338 -17.09 12.70 -10.72
CA LEU A 338 -15.97 12.90 -9.81
C LEU A 338 -15.48 11.56 -9.22
N HIS A 339 -16.39 10.74 -8.69
CA HIS A 339 -16.04 9.44 -8.12
C HIS A 339 -15.39 8.53 -9.16
N LEU A 340 -15.96 8.45 -10.37
CA LEU A 340 -15.41 7.66 -11.48
C LEU A 340 -14.02 8.16 -11.91
N GLY A 341 -13.83 9.48 -11.99
CA GLY A 341 -12.50 10.06 -12.24
C GLY A 341 -11.49 9.64 -11.19
N ILE A 342 -11.85 9.75 -9.90
CA ILE A 342 -10.98 9.38 -8.79
C ILE A 342 -10.62 7.88 -8.85
N VAL A 343 -11.60 7.01 -9.14
CA VAL A 343 -11.39 5.56 -9.30
C VAL A 343 -10.50 5.26 -10.51
N LEU A 344 -10.70 5.95 -11.63
CA LEU A 344 -9.87 5.81 -12.83
C LEU A 344 -8.41 6.22 -12.55
N GLY A 345 -8.21 7.36 -11.89
CA GLY A 345 -6.90 7.80 -11.45
C GLY A 345 -6.24 6.83 -10.47
N PHE A 346 -7.02 6.23 -9.56
CA PHE A 346 -6.56 5.18 -8.66
C PHE A 346 -6.12 3.93 -9.42
N PHE A 347 -6.92 3.42 -10.36
CA PHE A 347 -6.57 2.26 -11.19
C PHE A 347 -5.29 2.50 -12.00
N PHE A 348 -5.14 3.69 -12.58
CA PHE A 348 -3.89 4.07 -13.25
C PHE A 348 -2.68 4.05 -12.31
N ALA A 349 -2.83 4.53 -11.08
CA ALA A 349 -1.75 4.57 -10.10
C ALA A 349 -1.42 3.22 -9.46
N LEU A 350 -2.25 2.18 -9.64
CA LEU A 350 -2.05 0.84 -9.04
C LEU A 350 -0.65 0.26 -9.32
N PRO A 351 -0.21 0.09 -10.59
CA PRO A 351 1.09 -0.52 -10.91
C PRO A 351 2.29 0.36 -10.57
N PHE A 352 2.12 1.69 -10.56
CA PHE A 352 3.23 2.65 -10.42
C PHE A 352 3.33 3.27 -9.01
N GLY A 353 2.31 3.06 -8.17
CA GLY A 353 2.21 3.63 -6.84
C GLY A 353 2.65 2.69 -5.72
N LYS A 354 2.47 3.14 -4.48
CA LYS A 354 2.83 2.36 -3.30
C LYS A 354 1.98 1.09 -3.13
N LEU A 355 0.80 0.99 -3.75
CA LEU A 355 -0.05 -0.21 -3.62
C LEU A 355 0.60 -1.45 -4.26
N ALA A 356 1.52 -1.26 -5.23
CA ALA A 356 2.34 -2.33 -5.79
C ALA A 356 3.12 -3.13 -4.74
N HIS A 357 3.28 -2.63 -3.50
CA HIS A 357 3.86 -3.41 -2.41
C HIS A 357 3.09 -4.69 -2.10
N ALA A 358 1.78 -4.73 -2.29
CA ALA A 358 0.92 -5.83 -1.88
C ALA A 358 1.27 -7.15 -2.59
N PRO A 359 1.34 -7.21 -3.94
CA PRO A 359 1.72 -8.43 -4.64
C PRO A 359 3.17 -8.85 -4.35
N TYR A 360 4.14 -7.95 -4.40
CA TYR A 360 5.55 -8.30 -4.13
C TYR A 360 5.74 -8.83 -2.70
N ARG A 361 5.01 -8.29 -1.73
CA ARG A 361 4.99 -8.81 -0.37
C ARG A 361 4.38 -10.20 -0.30
N LEU A 362 3.28 -10.46 -0.99
CA LEU A 362 2.68 -11.80 -1.07
C LEU A 362 3.69 -12.80 -1.66
N LEU A 363 4.36 -12.45 -2.75
CA LEU A 363 5.39 -13.30 -3.37
C LEU A 363 6.55 -13.58 -2.41
N SER A 364 7.07 -12.57 -1.71
CA SER A 364 8.10 -12.81 -0.69
C SER A 364 7.62 -13.69 0.46
N LEU A 365 6.36 -13.58 0.89
CA LEU A 365 5.81 -14.45 1.91
C LEU A 365 5.66 -15.90 1.43
N ILE A 366 5.30 -16.10 0.16
CA ILE A 366 5.26 -17.44 -0.44
C ILE A 366 6.68 -18.04 -0.44
N ARG A 367 7.69 -17.30 -0.92
CA ARG A 367 9.08 -17.74 -0.90
C ARG A 367 9.56 -18.05 0.53
N ALA A 368 9.27 -17.19 1.50
CA ALA A 368 9.65 -17.43 2.89
C ALA A 368 9.01 -18.70 3.48
N VAL A 369 7.77 -19.03 3.09
CA VAL A 369 7.14 -20.30 3.49
C VAL A 369 7.82 -21.50 2.82
N MET A 370 8.29 -21.35 1.58
CA MET A 370 9.04 -22.40 0.87
C MET A 370 10.39 -22.65 1.53
N ASP A 371 11.15 -21.60 1.84
CA ASP A 371 12.47 -21.72 2.50
C ASP A 371 12.40 -22.43 3.86
N THR A 372 11.25 -22.33 4.57
CA THR A 372 11.05 -23.05 5.85
C THR A 372 10.70 -24.54 5.69
N ARG A 373 10.30 -24.98 4.48
CA ARG A 373 9.94 -26.38 4.20
C ARG A 373 11.12 -27.16 3.63
N ASP A 374 11.93 -26.50 2.82
CA ASP A 374 13.11 -27.07 2.17
C ASP A 374 14.34 -26.29 2.68
N PRO A 375 14.89 -26.61 3.88
CA PRO A 375 16.14 -25.98 4.31
C PRO A 375 17.21 -26.26 3.25
N PRO A 376 18.12 -25.30 2.97
CA PRO A 376 19.23 -25.57 2.06
C PRO A 376 20.01 -26.80 2.56
N PRO A 377 20.44 -27.69 1.65
CA PRO A 377 21.16 -28.91 2.00
C PRO A 377 22.45 -28.65 2.79
#